data_AF-A0A848KVP7-F1
#
_entry.id   AF-A0A848KVP7-F1
#
_cell.length_a   1.000
_cell.length_b   1.000
_cell.length_c   1.000
_cell.angle_alpha   90.00
_cell.angle_beta   90.00
_cell.angle_gamma   90.00
#
_symmetry.space_group_name_H-M   'P 1'
#
loop_
_entity.id
_entity.type
_entity.pdbx_description
1 polymer ?
#
loop_
_entity_poly.entity_id
_entity_poly.type
_entity_poly.pdbx_seq_one_letter_code
_entity_poly.pdbx_strand_id
1 'polypeptide(L)'
;MSDVGSLYRFTANIRSSAVGVHQRLSAHIQNSAVCAGIADDEYALVLAQRDGGPLRLRNWSARVFKPAAALADVSITVHGLRHSAATAAIRQGMTPVQVSRILGHSKPSITLDVYSHEFPDDLMAIGDDE
;
A
#
# COMPACT_ATOMS: atom_id res chain seq x y z
N MET A 1 -15.50 -23.39 21.79
CA MET A 1 -16.53 -22.44 21.32
C MET A 1 -16.08 -21.07 21.80
N SER A 2 -15.53 -20.18 20.99
CA SER A 2 -15.72 -20.00 19.55
C SER A 2 -14.49 -19.35 18.91
N ASP A 3 -14.25 -19.78 17.68
CA ASP A 3 -13.23 -19.34 16.74
C ASP A 3 -13.55 -17.91 16.25
N VAL A 4 -12.66 -16.96 16.56
CA VAL A 4 -12.70 -15.57 16.08
C VAL A 4 -11.28 -15.12 15.73
N GLY A 5 -10.64 -15.80 14.79
CA GLY A 5 -9.27 -15.43 14.34
C GLY A 5 -9.04 -15.46 12.84
N SER A 6 -10.10 -15.68 12.05
CA SER A 6 -10.03 -15.87 10.59
C SER A 6 -10.54 -14.66 9.81
N LEU A 7 -10.12 -13.45 10.18
CA LEU A 7 -10.43 -12.26 9.40
C LEU A 7 -9.15 -11.52 9.02
N TYR A 8 -8.82 -11.65 7.73
CA TYR A 8 -7.83 -10.89 6.97
C TYR A 8 -6.35 -11.15 7.26
N ARG A 9 -5.91 -12.39 6.98
CA ARG A 9 -4.51 -12.65 6.61
C ARG A 9 -4.31 -12.25 5.14
N PHE A 10 -4.12 -10.97 4.87
CA PHE A 10 -3.70 -10.48 3.55
C PHE A 10 -2.18 -10.72 3.39
N THR A 11 -1.80 -11.95 3.06
CA THR A 11 -0.43 -12.27 2.60
C THR A 11 -0.30 -11.87 1.14
N ALA A 12 -0.10 -10.57 0.88
CA ALA A 12 0.53 -10.17 -0.38
C ALA A 12 1.99 -10.65 -0.32
N ASN A 13 2.26 -11.73 -1.02
CA ASN A 13 3.60 -12.25 -1.25
C ASN A 13 4.36 -11.26 -2.15
N ILE A 14 4.93 -10.21 -1.54
CA ILE A 14 5.81 -9.26 -2.22
C ILE A 14 7.23 -9.83 -2.13
N ARG A 15 7.73 -10.37 -3.25
CA ARG A 15 9.05 -11.01 -3.33
C ARG A 15 10.17 -10.07 -2.83
N SER A 16 10.96 -10.58 -1.87
CA SER A 16 12.31 -10.22 -1.41
C SER A 16 12.66 -8.74 -1.11
N SER A 17 12.32 -7.75 -1.94
CA SER A 17 12.67 -6.34 -1.70
C SER A 17 11.74 -5.63 -0.69
N ALA A 18 10.51 -6.09 -0.52
CA ALA A 18 9.56 -5.54 0.45
C ALA A 18 9.70 -6.11 1.87
N VAL A 19 10.45 -7.21 2.03
CA VAL A 19 10.69 -7.85 3.34
C VAL A 19 11.35 -6.88 4.31
N GLY A 20 12.25 -6.01 3.82
CA GLY A 20 12.89 -4.98 4.64
C GLY A 20 11.93 -3.89 5.12
N VAL A 21 10.91 -3.51 4.34
CA VAL A 21 9.94 -2.49 4.76
C VAL A 21 8.98 -3.07 5.78
N HIS A 22 8.46 -4.28 5.56
CA HIS A 22 7.57 -4.95 6.52
C HIS A 22 8.26 -5.15 7.87
N GLN A 23 9.51 -5.61 7.89
CA GLN A 23 10.23 -5.90 9.13
C GLN A 23 10.61 -4.62 9.89
N ARG A 24 11.04 -3.56 9.19
CA ARG A 24 11.25 -2.23 9.80
C ARG A 24 9.95 -1.61 10.27
N LEU A 25 8.85 -1.80 9.54
CA LEU A 25 7.53 -1.30 9.91
C LEU A 25 7.03 -2.04 11.16
N SER A 26 7.13 -3.37 11.22
CA SER A 26 6.80 -4.16 12.41
C SER A 26 7.63 -3.74 13.62
N ALA A 27 8.94 -3.56 13.46
CA ALA A 27 9.82 -3.07 14.53
C ALA A 27 9.46 -1.64 14.96
N HIS A 28 9.11 -0.75 14.00
CA HIS A 28 8.67 0.61 14.30
C HIS A 28 7.33 0.63 15.05
N ILE A 29 6.38 -0.23 14.67
CA ILE A 29 5.09 -0.38 15.34
C ILE A 29 5.30 -0.86 16.78
N GLN A 30 6.12 -1.90 16.97
CA GLN A 30 6.46 -2.43 18.29
C GLN A 30 7.12 -1.37 19.17
N ASN A 31 8.12 -0.65 18.65
CA ASN A 31 8.78 0.42 19.40
C ASN A 31 7.84 1.60 19.71
N SER A 32 6.95 1.97 18.78
CA SER A 32 6.03 3.08 18.98
C SER A 32 4.94 2.76 19.99
N ALA A 33 4.44 1.52 20.01
CA ALA A 33 3.46 1.06 21.00
C ALA A 33 4.05 1.03 22.42
N VAL A 34 5.31 0.60 22.55
CA VAL A 34 6.05 0.62 23.82
C VAL A 34 6.32 2.05 24.30
N CYS A 35 6.78 2.94 23.42
CA CYS A 35 7.07 4.33 23.79
C CYS A 35 5.82 5.16 24.14
N ALA A 36 4.65 4.81 23.60
CA ALA A 36 3.39 5.49 23.90
C ALA A 36 2.63 4.89 25.11
N GLY A 37 3.15 3.82 25.73
CA GLY A 37 2.50 3.18 26.89
C GLY A 37 1.20 2.43 26.55
N ILE A 38 1.01 2.10 25.27
CA ILE A 38 -0.20 1.44 24.73
C ILE A 38 0.09 0.02 24.24
N ALA A 39 1.22 -0.57 24.64
CA ALA A 39 1.66 -1.88 24.15
C ALA A 39 0.68 -3.01 24.45
N ASP A 40 -0.09 -2.88 25.54
CA ASP A 40 -1.10 -3.87 25.97
C ASP A 40 -2.54 -3.48 25.55
N ASP A 41 -2.72 -2.37 24.83
CA ASP A 41 -4.03 -1.93 24.32
C ASP A 41 -4.33 -2.63 22.98
N GLU A 42 -5.35 -3.49 22.98
CA GLU A 42 -5.82 -4.20 21.78
C GLU A 42 -6.27 -3.24 20.66
N TYR A 43 -6.67 -2.02 21.01
CA TYR A 43 -7.12 -1.00 20.06
C TYR A 43 -6.02 0.00 19.69
N ALA A 44 -4.76 -0.25 20.08
CA ALA A 44 -3.63 0.59 19.71
C ALA A 44 -3.51 0.71 18.18
N LEU A 45 -3.43 1.95 17.70
CA LEU A 45 -3.33 2.22 16.27
C LEU A 45 -1.91 1.96 15.77
N VAL A 46 -1.82 1.17 14.69
CA VAL A 46 -0.56 0.87 13.97
C VAL A 46 0.14 2.15 13.50
N LEU A 47 -0.65 3.13 13.04
CA LEU A 47 -0.18 4.46 12.65
C LEU A 47 -0.82 5.49 13.59
N ALA A 48 -0.14 5.73 14.70
CA ALA A 48 -0.56 6.68 15.72
C ALA A 48 0.28 7.96 15.70
N GLN A 49 -0.27 9.02 16.28
CA GLN A 49 0.51 10.15 16.74
C GLN A 49 1.25 9.78 18.05
N ARG A 50 2.18 10.62 18.48
CA ARG A 50 3.00 10.40 19.69
C ARG A 50 2.18 10.22 20.97
N ASP A 51 0.95 10.74 21.00
CA ASP A 51 -0.01 10.66 22.09
C ASP A 51 -0.93 9.43 21.99
N GLY A 52 -0.68 8.51 21.05
CA GLY A 52 -1.55 7.35 20.80
C GLY A 52 -2.80 7.66 19.98
N GLY A 53 -3.05 8.94 19.67
CA GLY A 53 -4.20 9.36 18.86
C GLY A 53 -4.08 8.98 17.38
N PRO A 54 -5.18 9.03 16.61
CA PRO A 54 -5.18 8.66 15.20
C PRO A 54 -4.32 9.60 14.34
N LEU A 55 -3.48 9.03 13.48
CA LEU A 55 -2.67 9.80 12.54
C LEU A 55 -3.56 10.58 11.56
N ARG A 56 -3.55 11.90 11.67
CA ARG A 56 -4.27 12.79 10.75
C ARG A 56 -3.46 13.03 9.48
N LEU A 57 -3.92 12.48 8.34
CA LEU A 57 -3.23 12.51 7.05
C LEU A 57 -2.77 13.91 6.64
N ARG A 58 -3.64 14.92 6.75
CA ARG A 58 -3.32 16.32 6.38
C ARG A 58 -2.11 16.85 7.16
N ASN A 59 -2.12 16.63 8.47
CA ASN A 59 -1.09 17.11 9.38
C ASN A 59 0.23 16.36 9.18
N TRP A 60 0.16 15.04 9.05
CA TRP A 60 1.32 14.21 8.77
C TRP A 60 1.93 14.53 7.40
N SER A 61 1.08 14.72 6.38
CA SER A 61 1.54 15.02 5.03
C SER A 61 2.32 16.34 4.99
N ALA A 62 1.81 17.38 5.64
CA ALA A 62 2.48 18.67 5.71
C ALA A 62 3.81 18.62 6.49
N ARG A 63 3.86 17.86 7.60
CA ARG A 63 5.00 17.87 8.53
C ARG A 63 6.09 16.84 8.22
N VAL A 64 5.74 15.74 7.57
CA VAL A 64 6.64 14.59 7.38
C VAL A 64 6.76 14.27 5.90
N PHE A 65 5.65 14.05 5.21
CA PHE A 65 5.69 13.56 3.84
C PHE A 65 6.24 14.58 2.84
N LYS A 66 5.72 15.81 2.84
CA LYS A 66 6.16 16.86 1.91
C LYS A 66 7.66 17.20 2.09
N PRO A 67 8.18 17.38 3.33
CA PRO A 67 9.62 17.54 3.52
C PRO A 67 10.43 16.33 3.03
N ALA A 68 9.99 15.10 3.29
CA ALA A 68 10.68 13.91 2.81
C ALA A 68 10.70 13.81 1.27
N ALA A 69 9.58 14.16 0.61
CA ALA A 69 9.48 14.20 -0.84
C ALA A 69 10.42 15.27 -1.44
N ALA A 70 10.52 16.45 -0.80
CA ALA A 70 11.44 17.50 -1.19
C ALA A 70 12.91 17.08 -1.03
N LEU A 71 13.26 16.39 0.07
CA LEU A 71 14.60 15.84 0.29
C LEU A 71 14.98 14.77 -0.74
N ALA A 72 13.99 14.02 -1.23
CA ALA A 72 14.18 13.02 -2.27
C ALA A 72 14.16 13.62 -3.69
N ASP A 73 13.92 14.93 -3.83
CA ASP A 73 13.72 15.63 -5.11
C ASP A 73 12.62 15.00 -5.98
N VAL A 74 11.52 14.59 -5.35
CA VAL A 74 10.36 14.01 -6.04
C VAL A 74 9.10 14.80 -5.74
N SER A 75 8.43 15.27 -6.79
CA SER A 75 7.10 15.86 -6.68
C SER A 75 6.01 14.78 -6.72
N ILE A 76 5.63 14.26 -5.55
CA ILE A 76 4.62 13.21 -5.42
C ILE A 76 3.64 13.51 -4.28
N THR A 77 2.40 13.04 -4.43
CA THR A 77 1.38 13.05 -3.37
C THR A 77 1.27 11.68 -2.71
N VAL A 78 0.62 11.61 -1.55
CA VAL A 78 0.35 10.31 -0.89
C VAL A 78 -0.51 9.41 -1.79
N HIS A 79 -1.46 9.99 -2.54
CA HIS A 79 -2.22 9.25 -3.53
C HIS A 79 -1.35 8.83 -4.73
N GLY A 80 -0.39 9.68 -5.11
CA GLY A 80 0.62 9.37 -6.12
C GLY A 80 1.42 8.10 -5.79
N LEU A 81 1.73 7.84 -4.52
CA LEU A 81 2.36 6.57 -4.12
C LEU A 81 1.51 5.35 -4.49
N ARG A 82 0.18 5.45 -4.35
CA ARG A 82 -0.75 4.39 -4.74
C ARG A 82 -0.74 4.18 -6.26
N HIS A 83 -0.70 5.27 -7.03
CA HIS A 83 -0.54 5.19 -8.49
C HIS A 83 0.78 4.54 -8.87
N SER A 84 1.91 4.97 -8.30
CA SER A 84 3.22 4.36 -8.59
C SER A 84 3.26 2.86 -8.26
N ALA A 85 2.65 2.43 -7.16
CA ALA A 85 2.56 1.02 -6.80
C ALA A 85 1.71 0.22 -7.80
N ALA A 86 0.59 0.79 -8.25
CA ALA A 86 -0.26 0.18 -9.25
C ALA A 86 0.46 0.05 -10.60
N THR A 87 1.06 1.13 -11.10
CA THR A 87 1.85 1.13 -12.34
C THR A 87 2.99 0.12 -12.27
N ALA A 88 3.71 0.04 -11.15
CA ALA A 88 4.78 -0.94 -10.96
C ALA A 88 4.26 -2.38 -11.02
N ALA A 89 3.08 -2.65 -10.45
CA ALA A 89 2.44 -3.98 -10.51
C ALA A 89 1.99 -4.34 -11.94
N ILE A 90 1.43 -3.39 -12.68
CA ILE A 90 1.00 -3.58 -14.08
C ILE A 90 2.20 -3.89 -14.97
N ARG A 91 3.30 -3.13 -14.83
CA ARG A 91 4.55 -3.35 -15.57
C ARG A 91 5.21 -4.70 -15.26
N GLN A 92 4.87 -5.32 -14.13
CA GLN A 92 5.28 -6.69 -13.78
C GLN A 92 4.35 -7.77 -14.37
N GLY A 93 3.39 -7.38 -15.22
CA GLY A 93 2.46 -8.30 -15.88
C GLY A 93 1.26 -8.70 -15.01
N MET A 94 0.95 -7.96 -13.94
CA MET A 94 -0.26 -8.25 -13.16
C MET A 94 -1.52 -7.81 -13.90
N THR A 95 -2.55 -8.64 -13.86
CA THR A 95 -3.85 -8.32 -14.47
C THR A 95 -4.60 -7.24 -13.69
N PRO A 96 -5.53 -6.50 -14.33
CA PRO A 96 -6.33 -5.47 -13.65
C PRO A 96 -7.07 -5.99 -12.41
N VAL A 97 -7.52 -7.26 -12.45
CA VAL A 97 -8.20 -7.91 -11.31
C VAL A 97 -7.23 -8.16 -10.16
N GLN A 98 -6.00 -8.60 -10.43
CA GLN A 98 -4.98 -8.80 -9.40
C GLN A 98 -4.61 -7.48 -8.74
N VAL A 99 -4.32 -6.45 -9.55
CA VAL A 99 -3.99 -5.11 -9.05
C VAL A 99 -5.15 -4.53 -8.24
N SER A 100 -6.39 -4.67 -8.71
CA SER A 100 -7.59 -4.23 -7.99
C SER A 100 -7.73 -4.88 -6.61
N ARG A 101 -7.43 -6.18 -6.50
CA ARG A 101 -7.47 -6.90 -5.22
C ARG A 101 -6.38 -6.43 -4.27
N ILE A 102 -5.18 -6.18 -4.79
CA ILE A 102 -4.06 -5.66 -3.99
C ILE A 102 -4.36 -4.26 -3.46
N LEU A 103 -4.97 -3.41 -4.29
CA LEU A 103 -5.33 -2.05 -3.92
C LEU A 103 -6.61 -1.97 -3.09
N GLY A 104 -7.40 -3.04 -2.99
CA GLY A 104 -8.68 -3.04 -2.27
C GLY A 104 -9.75 -2.17 -2.93
N HIS A 105 -9.76 -2.06 -4.26
CA HIS A 105 -10.87 -1.40 -4.95
C HIS A 105 -12.15 -2.26 -4.84
N SER A 106 -13.27 -1.60 -4.53
CA SER A 106 -14.57 -2.27 -4.41
C SER A 106 -15.03 -2.89 -5.72
N LYS A 107 -14.57 -2.35 -6.87
CA LYS A 107 -14.82 -2.88 -8.20
C LYS A 107 -13.54 -2.86 -9.04
N PRO A 108 -13.25 -3.92 -9.81
CA PRO A 108 -12.12 -3.96 -10.73
C PRO A 108 -12.13 -2.87 -11.80
N SER A 109 -13.31 -2.39 -12.18
CA SER A 109 -13.47 -1.29 -13.15
C SER A 109 -12.69 -0.04 -12.74
N ILE A 110 -12.63 0.30 -11.45
CA ILE A 110 -11.87 1.46 -10.95
C ILE A 110 -10.39 1.39 -11.35
N THR A 111 -9.82 0.18 -11.37
CA THR A 111 -8.43 -0.03 -11.79
C THR A 111 -8.29 0.12 -13.30
N LEU A 112 -9.24 -0.40 -14.06
CA LEU A 112 -9.25 -0.29 -15.51
C LEU A 112 -9.44 1.17 -15.96
N ASP A 113 -10.36 1.90 -15.32
CA ASP A 113 -10.66 3.30 -15.60
C ASP A 113 -9.44 4.21 -15.38
N VAL A 114 -8.58 3.86 -14.40
CA VAL A 114 -7.43 4.68 -14.01
C VAL A 114 -6.14 4.28 -14.74
N TYR A 115 -5.94 2.98 -15.03
CA TYR A 115 -4.66 2.46 -15.54
C TYR A 115 -4.74 1.77 -16.89
N SER A 116 -5.85 1.88 -17.62
CA SER A 116 -6.02 1.30 -18.97
C SER A 116 -4.83 1.52 -19.89
N HIS A 117 -4.25 2.72 -19.88
CA HIS A 117 -3.10 3.12 -20.71
C HIS A 117 -1.76 2.45 -20.35
N GLU A 118 -1.63 1.83 -19.18
CA GLU A 118 -0.41 1.11 -18.78
C GLU A 118 -0.48 -0.39 -19.12
N PHE A 119 -1.65 -0.90 -19.51
CA PHE A 119 -1.79 -2.29 -19.92
C PHE A 119 -1.33 -2.44 -21.38
N PRO A 120 -0.57 -3.50 -21.70
CA PRO A 120 -0.21 -3.78 -23.09
C PRO A 120 -1.47 -4.03 -23.92
N ASP A 121 -1.52 -3.45 -25.12
CA ASP A 121 -2.57 -3.76 -26.10
C ASP A 121 -2.33 -5.18 -26.62
N ASP A 122 -3.04 -6.15 -26.04
CA ASP A 122 -3.00 -7.56 -26.46
C ASP A 122 -3.55 -7.79 -27.89
N LEU A 123 -3.99 -6.73 -28.60
CA LEU A 123 -4.50 -6.80 -29.97
C LEU A 123 -3.43 -7.22 -30.99
N MET A 124 -2.15 -6.98 -30.75
CA MET A 124 -1.09 -7.40 -31.68
C MET A 124 -0.71 -8.88 -31.56
N ALA A 125 -1.14 -9.59 -30.51
CA ALA A 125 -0.79 -11.00 -30.32
C ALA A 125 -1.77 -11.99 -31.00
N ILE A 126 -2.81 -11.49 -31.69
CA ILE A 126 -3.90 -12.30 -32.25
C ILE A 126 -3.78 -12.44 -33.79
N GLY A 127 -2.79 -11.81 -34.43
CA GLY A 127 -2.77 -11.61 -35.88
C GLY A 127 -1.68 -12.30 -36.71
N ASP A 128 -0.70 -12.99 -36.12
CA ASP A 128 0.51 -13.44 -36.87
C ASP A 128 0.62 -14.96 -37.05
N ASP A 129 -0.49 -15.70 -36.98
CA ASP A 129 -0.55 -17.14 -37.31
C ASP A 129 -1.34 -17.38 -38.62
N GLU A 130 -0.78 -16.99 -39.77
CA GLU A 130 -1.07 -17.55 -41.12
C GLU A 130 0.20 -18.13 -41.74
#